data_AF-A0A410TTN3-F1
#
_entry.id   AF-A0A410TTN3-F1
#
_cell.length_a   1.000
_cell.length_b   1.000
_cell.length_c   1.000
_cell.angle_alpha   90.00
_cell.angle_beta   90.00
_cell.angle_gamma   90.00
#
_symmetry.space_group_name_H-M   'P 1'
#
loop_
_entity.id
_entity.type
_entity.pdbx_description
1 polymer ?
#
loop_
_entity_poly.entity_id
_entity_poly.type
_entity_poly.pdbx_seq_one_letter_code
_entity_poly.pdbx_strand_id
1 'polypeptide(L)'
;MPFSFDTSYKDLDSKLYSTAKPKNVDTPEVLVVNENLCNDLGLNREDLISQILSGQDLLEEPIAQAYAGHQFGTYTVLGDGKAMILGGHIHNGSRYCCVE
;
A
#
# COMPACT_ATOMS: atom_id res chain seq x y z
N MET A 1 15.89 1.42 -5.37
CA MET A 1 14.64 1.10 -4.65
C MET A 1 13.50 1.66 -5.49
N PRO A 2 12.52 0.86 -5.90
CA PRO A 2 11.50 1.29 -6.86
C PRO A 2 10.66 2.45 -6.35
N PHE A 3 10.31 2.45 -5.05
CA PHE A 3 9.47 3.47 -4.45
C PHE A 3 10.25 4.41 -3.52
N SER A 4 9.90 5.69 -3.57
CA SER A 4 10.25 6.70 -2.56
C SER A 4 9.05 6.93 -1.65
N PHE A 5 9.03 6.30 -0.47
CA PHE A 5 7.87 6.37 0.44
C PHE A 5 7.94 7.53 1.44
N ASP A 6 6.80 8.20 1.58
CA ASP A 6 6.41 9.06 2.69
C ASP A 6 5.42 8.30 3.57
N THR A 7 5.74 8.15 4.86
CA THR A 7 4.93 7.40 5.83
C THR A 7 4.23 8.31 6.84
N SER A 8 4.05 9.60 6.51
CA SER A 8 3.48 10.63 7.40
C SER A 8 2.08 10.33 7.96
N TYR A 9 1.34 9.36 7.38
CA TYR A 9 0.09 8.90 8.00
C TYR A 9 0.32 8.29 9.39
N LYS A 10 1.50 7.69 9.62
CA LYS A 10 1.88 7.12 10.92
C LYS A 10 2.05 8.19 12.01
N ASP A 11 2.24 9.46 11.62
CA ASP A 11 2.38 10.58 12.56
C ASP A 11 1.03 11.04 13.13
N LEU A 12 -0.10 10.54 12.60
CA LEU A 12 -1.43 10.78 13.13
C LEU A 12 -1.69 10.00 14.44
N ASP A 13 -2.83 10.24 15.08
CA ASP A 13 -3.26 9.48 16.26
C ASP A 13 -3.26 7.98 15.94
N SER A 14 -2.57 7.19 16.77
CA SER A 14 -2.42 5.75 16.60
C SER A 14 -3.73 4.97 16.71
N LYS A 15 -4.84 5.63 17.07
CA LYS A 15 -6.20 5.06 16.96
C LYS A 15 -6.72 4.98 15.53
N LEU A 16 -6.13 5.70 14.59
CA LEU A 16 -6.58 5.77 13.20
C LEU A 16 -6.01 4.63 12.33
N TYR A 17 -5.03 3.87 12.84
CA TYR A 17 -4.43 2.77 12.13
C TYR A 17 -3.90 1.70 13.08
N SER A 18 -3.54 0.55 12.52
CA SER A 18 -2.76 -0.47 13.21
C SER A 18 -1.64 -0.94 12.28
N THR A 19 -0.56 -1.49 12.85
CA THR A 19 0.49 -2.09 12.03
C THR A 19 -0.05 -3.36 11.35
N ALA A 20 0.21 -3.50 10.07
CA ALA A 20 -0.23 -4.64 9.26
C ALA A 20 0.98 -5.50 8.88
N LYS A 21 0.75 -6.82 8.81
CA LYS A 21 1.75 -7.78 8.37
C LYS A 21 1.25 -8.47 7.11
N PRO A 22 2.00 -8.41 6.00
CA PRO A 22 1.70 -9.18 4.80
C PRO A 22 1.58 -10.65 5.12
N LYS A 23 0.60 -11.31 4.50
CA LYS A 23 0.53 -12.76 4.55
C LYS A 23 1.67 -13.32 3.70
N ASN A 24 2.31 -14.39 4.14
CA ASN A 24 3.28 -15.08 3.30
C ASN A 24 2.59 -15.64 2.05
N VAL A 25 3.12 -15.32 0.86
CA VAL A 25 2.65 -15.81 -0.43
C VAL A 25 3.73 -16.72 -1.01
N ASP A 26 3.39 -17.98 -1.21
CA ASP A 26 4.31 -18.94 -1.80
C ASP A 26 4.46 -18.65 -3.30
N THR A 27 5.72 -18.54 -3.76
CA THR A 27 6.08 -18.38 -5.19
C THR A 27 5.30 -17.25 -5.91
N PRO A 28 5.45 -15.98 -5.49
CA PRO A 28 4.75 -14.88 -6.13
C PRO A 28 5.26 -14.65 -7.55
N GLU A 29 4.35 -14.42 -8.49
CA GLU A 29 4.65 -14.14 -9.90
C GLU A 29 3.92 -12.88 -10.36
N VAL A 30 4.56 -12.13 -11.27
CA VAL A 30 3.95 -10.92 -11.85
C VAL A 30 3.16 -11.31 -13.10
N LEU A 31 1.83 -11.28 -13.01
CA LEU A 31 0.95 -11.59 -14.14
C LEU A 31 0.87 -10.43 -15.15
N VAL A 32 0.72 -9.20 -14.66
CA VAL A 32 0.56 -8.00 -15.48
C VAL A 32 1.08 -6.79 -14.72
N VAL A 33 1.71 -5.86 -15.43
CA VAL A 33 2.08 -4.54 -14.92
C VAL A 33 1.63 -3.49 -15.92
N ASN A 34 1.10 -2.38 -15.40
CA ASN A 34 0.74 -1.24 -16.22
C ASN A 34 1.96 -0.34 -16.44
N GLU A 35 2.62 -0.50 -17.60
CA GLU A 35 3.82 0.27 -17.95
C GLU A 35 3.55 1.76 -18.08
N ASN A 36 2.39 2.16 -18.60
CA ASN A 36 2.02 3.57 -18.70
C ASN A 36 1.94 4.22 -17.31
N LEU A 37 1.32 3.53 -16.34
CA LEU A 37 1.28 4.00 -14.96
C LEU A 37 2.67 4.06 -14.32
N CYS A 38 3.55 3.10 -14.64
CA CYS A 38 4.94 3.15 -14.18
C CYS A 38 5.62 4.42 -14.67
N ASN A 39 5.47 4.76 -15.95
CA ASN A 39 6.03 5.98 -16.53
C ASN A 39 5.45 7.25 -15.88
N ASP A 40 4.13 7.30 -15.66
CA ASP A 40 3.45 8.43 -15.03
C ASP A 40 3.90 8.65 -13.57
N LEU A 41 4.34 7.57 -12.90
CA LEU A 41 4.86 7.58 -11.53
C LEU A 41 6.40 7.62 -11.45
N GLY A 42 7.10 7.63 -12.58
CA GLY A 42 8.57 7.59 -12.62
C GLY A 42 9.18 6.31 -12.06
N LEU A 43 8.45 5.19 -12.14
CA LEU A 43 8.89 3.86 -11.71
C LEU A 43 9.48 3.10 -12.91
N ASN A 44 10.59 2.40 -12.71
CA ASN A 44 11.09 1.47 -13.72
C ASN A 44 10.36 0.13 -13.59
N ARG A 45 9.89 -0.40 -14.72
CA ARG A 45 9.17 -1.68 -14.76
C ARG A 45 10.01 -2.84 -14.22
N GLU A 46 11.31 -2.88 -14.53
CA GLU A 46 12.19 -3.98 -14.12
C GLU A 46 12.40 -4.04 -12.59
N ASP A 47 12.27 -2.91 -11.90
CA ASP A 47 12.41 -2.82 -10.45
C ASP A 47 11.16 -3.35 -9.71
N LEU A 48 10.02 -3.50 -10.40
CA LEU A 48 8.76 -4.02 -9.86
C LEU A 48 8.70 -5.55 -9.92
N ILE A 49 9.52 -6.18 -9.08
CA ILE A 49 9.57 -7.64 -8.91
C ILE A 49 8.41 -8.17 -8.06
N SER A 50 8.10 -9.46 -8.20
CA SER A 50 6.94 -10.07 -7.55
C SER A 50 6.97 -9.96 -6.03
N GLN A 51 8.15 -10.08 -5.41
CA GLN A 51 8.33 -9.98 -3.96
C GLN A 51 7.92 -8.61 -3.41
N ILE A 52 8.21 -7.52 -4.13
CA ILE A 52 7.83 -6.17 -3.72
C ILE A 52 6.32 -5.99 -3.90
N LEU A 53 5.76 -6.42 -5.05
CA LEU A 53 4.34 -6.28 -5.35
C LEU A 53 3.43 -7.17 -4.50
N SER A 54 3.97 -8.25 -3.92
CA SER A 54 3.25 -9.15 -3.00
C SER A 54 3.53 -8.85 -1.52
N GLY A 55 4.13 -7.68 -1.21
CA GLY A 55 4.46 -7.28 0.16
C GLY A 55 5.48 -8.18 0.89
N GLN A 56 6.25 -9.02 0.19
CA GLN A 56 7.25 -9.90 0.80
C GLN A 56 8.62 -9.20 1.01
N ASP A 57 8.92 -8.19 0.19
CA ASP A 57 10.12 -7.35 0.32
C ASP A 57 9.70 -5.93 0.71
N LEU A 58 9.57 -5.71 2.02
CA LEU A 58 9.02 -4.48 2.59
C LEU A 58 10.10 -3.39 2.70
N LEU A 59 9.83 -2.24 2.08
CA LEU A 59 10.64 -1.03 2.25
C LEU A 59 10.31 -0.29 3.56
N GLU A 60 9.08 -0.42 4.04
CA GLU A 60 8.53 0.26 5.21
C GLU A 60 7.52 -0.64 5.94
N GLU A 61 7.25 -0.37 7.22
CA GLU A 61 6.22 -1.12 7.97
C GLU A 61 4.81 -0.76 7.49
N PRO A 62 4.01 -1.70 6.95
CA PRO A 62 2.68 -1.40 6.46
C PRO A 62 1.68 -1.08 7.58
N ILE A 63 0.62 -0.36 7.24
CA ILE A 63 -0.49 -0.07 8.16
C ILE A 63 -1.84 -0.44 7.55
N ALA A 64 -2.80 -0.77 8.40
CA ALA A 64 -4.21 -0.89 8.07
C ALA A 64 -4.98 0.26 8.72
N GLN A 65 -5.73 1.03 7.94
CA GLN A 65 -6.50 2.15 8.46
C GLN A 65 -7.80 1.69 9.12
N ALA A 66 -8.18 2.38 10.19
CA ALA A 66 -9.48 2.26 10.83
C ALA A 66 -10.45 3.26 10.21
N TYR A 67 -11.63 2.78 9.79
CA TYR A 67 -12.71 3.65 9.33
C TYR A 67 -14.06 3.02 9.66
N ALA A 68 -15.14 3.77 9.48
CA ALA A 68 -16.49 3.30 9.70
C ALA A 68 -17.41 3.85 8.61
N GLY A 69 -18.58 3.24 8.46
CA GLY A 69 -19.54 3.65 7.44
C GLY A 69 -20.92 3.11 7.71
N HIS A 70 -21.90 3.62 6.97
CA HIS A 70 -23.25 3.06 6.98
C HIS A 70 -23.35 1.99 5.90
N GLN A 71 -23.58 0.74 6.29
CA GLN A 71 -23.89 -0.35 5.38
C GLN A 71 -25.35 -0.75 5.59
N PHE A 72 -26.12 -0.80 4.50
CA PHE A 72 -27.55 -1.13 4.53
C PHE A 72 -28.36 -0.31 5.56
N GLY A 73 -28.01 0.97 5.72
CA GLY A 73 -28.70 1.90 6.62
C GLY A 73 -28.29 1.82 8.10
N THR A 74 -27.31 0.99 8.46
CA THR A 74 -26.83 0.85 9.85
C THR A 74 -25.35 1.22 9.97
N TYR A 75 -24.99 1.93 11.04
CA TYR A 75 -23.59 2.26 11.35
C TYR A 75 -22.79 0.99 11.63
N THR A 76 -21.65 0.84 10.95
CA THR A 76 -20.77 -0.32 11.02
C THR A 76 -19.32 0.14 11.12
N VAL A 77 -18.57 -0.43 12.07
CA VAL A 77 -17.11 -0.25 12.14
C VAL A 77 -16.47 -1.14 11.08
N LEU A 78 -15.60 -0.54 10.28
CA LEU A 78 -14.90 -1.14 9.16
C LEU A 78 -13.39 -0.99 9.36
N GLY A 79 -12.63 -1.04 8.28
CA GLY A 79 -11.18 -0.91 8.26
C GLY A 79 -10.60 -1.65 7.07
N ASP A 80 -9.30 -1.51 6.87
CA ASP A 80 -8.56 -2.27 5.87
C ASP A 80 -8.41 -3.74 6.31
N GLY A 81 -9.48 -4.52 6.15
CA GLY A 81 -9.51 -5.92 6.60
C GLY A 81 -8.84 -6.92 5.64
N LYS A 82 -8.49 -6.49 4.43
CA LYS A 82 -7.89 -7.32 3.37
C LYS A 82 -6.86 -6.56 2.51
N ALA A 83 -6.51 -5.36 2.93
CA ALA A 83 -5.53 -4.53 2.25
C ALA A 83 -4.62 -3.90 3.29
N MET A 84 -3.47 -3.40 2.87
CA MET A 84 -2.60 -2.59 3.69
C MET A 84 -1.94 -1.48 2.88
N ILE A 85 -1.63 -0.38 3.55
CA ILE A 85 -0.87 0.72 2.98
C ILE A 85 0.61 0.44 3.21
N LEU A 86 1.36 0.33 2.13
CA LEU A 86 2.81 0.17 2.14
C LEU A 86 3.52 1.51 2.36
N GLY A 87 2.93 2.60 1.88
CA GLY A 87 3.45 3.95 2.00
C GLY A 87 2.88 4.89 0.93
N GLY A 88 3.18 6.19 1.03
CA GLY A 88 2.86 7.17 -0.02
C GLY A 88 4.05 7.40 -0.94
N HIS A 89 4.00 6.92 -2.18
CA HIS A 89 5.05 7.18 -3.16
C HIS A 89 5.05 8.66 -3.59
N ILE A 90 6.19 9.33 -3.45
CA ILE A 90 6.38 10.72 -3.89
C ILE A 90 6.97 10.75 -5.29
N HIS A 91 6.27 11.40 -6.22
CA HIS A 91 6.75 11.66 -7.58
C HIS A 91 6.24 13.01 -8.08
N ASN A 92 7.13 13.84 -8.66
CA ASN A 92 6.82 15.18 -9.18
C ASN A 92 5.99 16.06 -8.23
N GLY A 93 6.31 16.02 -6.93
CA GLY A 93 5.61 16.79 -5.90
C GLY A 93 4.21 16.28 -5.52
N SER A 94 3.76 15.18 -6.12
CA SER A 94 2.51 14.49 -5.78
C SER A 94 2.78 13.26 -4.94
N ARG A 95 1.79 12.86 -4.13
CA ARG A 95 1.83 11.64 -3.31
C ARG A 95 0.79 10.64 -3.77
N TYR A 96 1.21 9.42 -4.04
CA TYR A 96 0.38 8.31 -4.49
C TYR A 96 0.34 7.23 -3.44
N CYS A 97 -0.84 6.81 -2.99
CA CYS A 97 -0.96 5.76 -1.99
C CYS A 97 -0.64 4.39 -2.63
N CYS A 98 0.35 3.69 -2.10
CA CYS A 98 0.69 2.33 -2.51
C CYS A 98 0.04 1.34 -1.54
N VAL A 99 -0.74 0.41 -2.10
CA VAL A 99 -1.49 -0.61 -1.35
C VAL A 99 -1.17 -2.02 -1.85
N GLU A 100 -1.23 -2.99 -0.94
CA GLU A 100 -1.27 -4.43 -1.21
C GLU A 100 -2.60 -5.00 -0.72
#